data_AF-A0A5D0CNZ7-F1
#
_entry.id   AF-A0A5D0CNZ7-F1
#
_cell.length_a   1.000
_cell.length_b   1.000
_cell.length_c   1.000
_cell.angle_alpha   90.00
_cell.angle_beta   90.00
_cell.angle_gamma   90.00
#
_symmetry.space_group_name_H-M   'P 1'
#
loop_
_entity.id
_entity.type
_entity.pdbx_description
1 polymer ?
#
loop_
_entity_poly.entity_id
_entity_poly.type
_entity_poly.pdbx_seq_one_letter_code
_entity_poly.pdbx_strand_id
1 'polypeptide(L)' 'MAIMILPVHRRLAELHLIIKKRQLTVLEAADLMHCMQVNAKLVQEIDGFKEAAYAAQCNDQMDLVQHFSQKLDEMEAQIT' A
#
# COMPACT_ATOMS: atom_id res chain seq x y z
N MET A 1 -1.68 -10.65 -9.50
CA MET A 1 -1.43 -9.32 -8.89
C MET A 1 -0.39 -8.59 -9.70
N ALA A 2 -0.78 -7.54 -10.40
CA ALA A 2 0.19 -6.60 -10.94
C ALA A 2 0.84 -5.84 -9.78
N ILE A 3 2.11 -5.46 -9.92
CA ILE A 3 2.75 -4.55 -8.95
C ILE A 3 2.22 -3.15 -9.26
N MET A 4 1.27 -2.67 -8.48
CA MET A 4 0.68 -1.35 -8.68
C MET A 4 1.56 -0.25 -8.08
N ILE A 5 1.96 0.71 -8.92
CA ILE A 5 2.73 1.89 -8.49
C ILE A 5 1.77 3.06 -8.32
N LEU A 6 1.47 3.39 -7.07
CA LEU A 6 0.59 4.48 -6.69
C LEU A 6 1.30 5.84 -6.69
N PRO A 7 0.56 6.97 -6.73
CA PRO A 7 1.15 8.30 -6.62
C PRO A 7 2.05 8.47 -5.39
N VAL A 8 1.66 7.90 -4.24
CA VAL A 8 2.47 7.92 -3.01
C VAL A 8 3.79 7.17 -3.18
N HIS A 9 3.82 6.03 -3.90
CA HIS A 9 5.04 5.29 -4.19
C HIS A 9 5.99 6.10 -5.09
N ARG A 10 5.43 6.78 -6.11
CA ARG A 10 6.22 7.68 -6.98
C ARG A 10 6.81 8.84 -6.18
N ARG A 11 6.03 9.44 -5.28
CA ARG A 11 6.48 10.57 -4.46
C ARG A 11 7.55 10.15 -3.45
N LEU A 12 7.40 8.99 -2.80
CA LEU A 12 8.43 8.41 -1.95
C LEU A 12 9.75 8.20 -2.72
N ALA A 13 9.68 7.66 -3.93
CA ALA A 13 10.86 7.46 -4.78
C ALA A 13 11.53 8.79 -5.15
N GLU A 14 10.75 9.80 -5.52
CA GLU A 14 11.26 11.14 -5.83
C GLU A 14 11.98 11.77 -4.62
N LEU A 15 11.34 11.78 -3.45
CA LEU A 15 11.92 12.31 -2.21
C LEU A 15 13.21 11.56 -1.84
N HIS A 16 13.24 10.24 -2.04
CA HIS A 16 14.45 9.45 -1.83
C HIS A 16 15.60 9.91 -2.75
N LEU A 17 15.32 10.14 -4.04
CA LEU A 17 16.31 10.64 -4.97
C LEU A 17 16.80 12.05 -4.61
N ILE A 18 15.95 12.89 -4.02
CA ILE A 18 16.33 14.21 -3.50
C ILE A 18 17.29 14.06 -2.31
N ILE A 19 16.97 13.18 -1.34
CA ILE A 19 17.84 12.88 -0.16
C ILE A 19 19.25 12.49 -0.60
N LYS A 20 19.38 11.72 -1.69
CA LYS A 20 20.68 11.29 -2.22
C LYS A 20 21.53 12.44 -2.78
N LYS A 21 20.91 13.57 -3.14
CA LYS A 21 21.59 14.74 -3.73
C LYS A 21 21.82 15.85 -2.73
N ARG A 22 20.89 16.05 -1.80
CA ARG A 22 20.95 17.10 -0.77
C ARG A 22 20.06 16.75 0.42
N GLN A 23 20.21 17.50 1.50
CA GLN A 23 19.24 17.45 2.61
C GLN A 23 17.85 17.92 2.15
N LEU A 24 16.81 17.34 2.75
CA LEU A 24 15.43 17.76 2.54
C LEU A 24 15.20 19.13 3.18
N THR A 25 14.38 19.94 2.52
CA THR A 25 13.76 21.10 3.16
C THR A 25 12.72 20.64 4.18
N VAL A 26 12.31 21.54 5.08
CA VAL A 26 11.26 21.25 6.09
C VAL A 26 9.97 20.79 5.43
N LEU A 27 9.58 21.40 4.30
CA LEU A 27 8.37 21.03 3.55
C LEU A 27 8.49 19.62 2.95
N GLU A 28 9.64 19.29 2.36
CA GLU A 28 9.86 17.95 1.79
C GLU A 28 9.96 16.87 2.87
N ALA A 29 10.50 17.20 4.05
CA ALA A 29 10.52 16.27 5.18
C ALA A 29 9.10 16.01 5.73
N ALA A 30 8.26 17.05 5.79
CA ALA A 30 6.85 16.89 6.15
C ALA A 30 6.10 16.05 5.10
N ASP A 31 6.35 16.30 3.82
CA ASP A 31 5.77 15.53 2.71
C ASP A 31 6.23 14.06 2.73
N LEU A 32 7.50 13.80 3.03
CA LEU A 32 8.01 12.44 3.25
C LEU A 32 7.25 11.73 4.36
N MET A 33 7.05 12.41 5.50
CA MET A 33 6.32 11.83 6.63
C MET A 33 4.86 11.53 6.26
N HIS A 34 4.20 12.44 5.55
CA HIS A 34 2.84 12.22 5.06
C HIS A 34 2.77 11.01 4.11
N CYS A 35 3.67 10.94 3.12
CA CYS A 35 3.75 9.82 2.18
C CYS A 35 4.00 8.49 2.90
N MET A 36 4.86 8.48 3.92
CA MET A 36 5.13 7.29 4.74
C MET A 36 3.88 6.83 5.51
N GLN A 37 3.11 7.76 6.08
CA GLN A 37 1.86 7.42 6.77
C GLN A 37 0.84 6.80 5.83
N VAL A 38 0.64 7.39 4.65
CA VAL A 38 -0.28 6.86 3.64
C VAL A 38 0.16 5.49 3.16
N ASN A 39 1.46 5.31 2.86
CA ASN A 39 2.01 4.02 2.46
C ASN A 39 1.87 2.95 3.55
N ALA A 40 2.17 3.30 4.80
CA ALA A 40 2.04 2.36 5.93
C ALA A 40 0.60 1.89 6.11
N LYS A 41 -0.36 2.81 6.02
CA LYS A 41 -1.80 2.47 6.10
C LYS A 41 -2.21 1.53 4.96
N LEU A 42 -1.80 1.83 3.74
CA LEU A 42 -2.12 0.99 2.58
C LEU A 42 -1.54 -0.43 2.73
N VAL A 43 -0.27 -0.54 3.10
CA VAL A 43 0.39 -1.84 3.31
C VAL A 43 -0.33 -2.62 4.41
N GLN A 44 -0.68 -1.97 5.52
CA GLN A 44 -1.42 -2.61 6.61
C GLN A 44 -2.78 -3.15 6.16
N GLU A 45 -3.54 -2.40 5.38
CA GLU A 45 -4.85 -2.84 4.89
C GLU A 45 -4.72 -4.00 3.89
N ILE A 46 -3.80 -3.91 2.93
CA ILE A 46 -3.54 -4.96 1.94
C ILE A 46 -3.10 -6.25 2.62
N ASP A 47 -2.14 -6.18 3.54
CA ASP A 47 -1.64 -7.35 4.25
C ASP A 47 -2.72 -7.94 5.15
N GLY A 48 -3.55 -7.09 5.79
CA GLY A 48 -4.72 -7.55 6.54
C GLY A 48 -5.67 -8.41 5.71
N PHE A 49 -5.99 -7.99 4.48
CA PHE A 49 -6.85 -8.79 3.60
C PHE A 49 -6.18 -10.08 3.11
N LYS A 50 -4.87 -10.04 2.81
CA LYS A 50 -4.12 -11.24 2.40
C LYS A 50 -4.05 -12.27 3.51
N GLU A 51 -3.74 -11.86 4.73
CA GLU A 51 -3.69 -12.73 5.89
C GLU A 51 -5.08 -13.30 6.20
N ALA A 52 -6.14 -12.49 6.08
CA ALA A 52 -7.52 -12.96 6.28
C ALA A 52 -7.94 -13.98 5.20
N ALA A 53 -7.59 -13.74 3.93
CA ALA A 53 -7.81 -14.69 2.85
C ALA A 53 -7.04 -16.00 3.08
N TYR A 54 -5.78 -15.90 3.52
CA TYR A 54 -4.96 -17.07 3.84
C TYR A 54 -5.55 -17.87 5.00
N ALA A 55 -5.94 -17.21 6.10
CA ALA A 55 -6.58 -17.86 7.23
C ALA A 55 -7.89 -18.55 6.82
N ALA A 56 -8.72 -17.91 6.00
CA ALA A 56 -9.94 -18.52 5.45
C ALA A 56 -9.63 -19.76 4.61
N GLN A 57 -8.60 -19.69 3.75
CA GLN A 57 -8.16 -20.83 2.94
C GLN A 57 -7.71 -22.00 3.81
N CYS A 58 -6.96 -21.75 4.88
CA CYS A 58 -6.53 -22.80 5.82
C CYS A 58 -7.68 -23.47 6.59
N ASN A 59 -8.87 -22.87 6.60
CA ASN A 59 -10.07 -23.40 7.26
C ASN A 59 -11.14 -23.84 6.26
N ASP A 60 -10.79 -24.01 4.98
CA ASP A 60 -11.69 -24.41 3.88
C ASP A 60 -12.90 -23.45 3.67
N GLN A 61 -12.78 -22.20 4.12
CA GLN A 61 -13.81 -21.16 4.00
C GLN A 61 -13.66 -20.38 2.69
N MET A 62 -13.92 -21.03 1.56
CA MET A 62 -13.65 -20.48 0.23
C MET A 62 -14.51 -19.25 -0.14
N ASP A 63 -15.69 -19.11 0.46
CA ASP A 63 -16.53 -17.92 0.35
C ASP A 63 -15.83 -16.69 0.95
N LEU A 64 -15.16 -16.85 2.10
CA LEU A 64 -14.37 -15.79 2.72
C LEU A 64 -13.09 -15.48 1.94
N VAL A 65 -12.44 -16.49 1.34
CA VAL A 65 -11.31 -16.27 0.42
C VAL A 65 -11.73 -15.36 -0.74
N GLN A 66 -12.87 -15.65 -1.35
CA GLN A 66 -13.41 -14.85 -2.44
C GLN A 66 -13.77 -13.43 -1.96
N HIS A 67 -14.38 -13.30 -0.77
CA HIS A 67 -14.72 -11.99 -0.19
C HIS A 67 -13.50 -11.08 -0.02
N PHE A 68 -12.41 -11.58 0.60
CA PHE A 68 -11.20 -10.78 0.81
C PHE A 68 -10.45 -10.49 -0.49
N SER A 69 -10.49 -11.41 -1.45
CA SER A 69 -9.93 -11.19 -2.78
C SER A 69 -10.68 -10.07 -3.51
N GLN A 70 -12.02 -10.04 -3.44
CA GLN A 70 -12.83 -8.95 -3.98
C GLN A 70 -12.53 -7.61 -3.30
N LYS A 71 -12.28 -7.59 -1.99
CA LYS A 71 -11.88 -6.37 -1.28
C LYS A 71 -10.54 -5.82 -1.77
N LEU A 72 -9.58 -6.69 -2.09
CA LEU A 72 -8.32 -6.30 -2.71
C LEU A 72 -8.54 -5.74 -4.12
N ASP A 73 -9.39 -6.38 -4.92
CA ASP A 73 -9.70 -5.90 -6.28
C ASP A 73 -10.44 -4.54 -6.25
N GLU A 74 -11.39 -4.36 -5.34
CA GLU A 74 -12.10 -3.08 -5.12
C GLU A 74 -11.13 -1.97 -4.72
N MET A 75 -10.18 -2.29 -3.83
CA MET A 75 -9.14 -1.35 -3.40
C MET A 75 -8.21 -1.02 -4.58
N GLU A 76 -7.79 -2.01 -5.36
CA GLU A 76 -6.97 -1.81 -6.56
C GLU A 76 -7.67 -0.88 -7.59
N ALA A 77 -8.98 -1.09 -7.79
CA ALA A 77 -9.80 -0.28 -8.71
C ALA A 77 -10.01 1.17 -8.23
N GLN A 78 -10.04 1.44 -6.92
CA GLN A 78 -10.25 2.79 -6.38
C GLN A 78 -9.00 3.68 -6.48
N ILE A 79 -7.82 3.08 -6.59
CA ILE A 79 -6.54 3.80 -6.56
C ILE A 79 -5.88 3.85 -7.96
N THR A 80 -6.53 3.26 -8.97
CA THR A 80 -6.16 3.36 -10.40
C THR A 80 -6.94 4.47 -11.09
#